data_AF-A0A7X3KCS1-F1
#
_entry.id   AF-A0A7X3KCS1-F1
#
_cell.length_a   1.000
_cell.length_b   1.000
_cell.length_c   1.000
_cell.angle_alpha   90.00
_cell.angle_beta   90.00
_cell.angle_gamma   90.00
#
_symmetry.space_group_name_H-M   'P 1'
#
loop_
_entity.id
_entity.type
_entity.pdbx_description
1 polymer ?
#
loop_
_entity_poly.entity_id
_entity_poly.type
_entity_poly.pdbx_seq_one_letter_code
_entity_poly.pdbx_strand_id
1 'polypeptide(L)'
;MLYFPGISEADFDETAPWLVVKTDDLDRMVLFAGQGGNSGLELELNFQEDVEQFKTFVLGELIQLPPTLFRDPEEMDDSMEYESF
;
A
#
# COMPACT_ATOMS: atom_id res chain seq x y z
N MET A 1 6.60 -9.20 -6.58
CA MET A 1 5.85 -9.90 -5.51
C MET A 1 5.04 -8.89 -4.70
N LEU A 2 3.83 -9.25 -4.26
CA LEU A 2 2.99 -8.41 -3.38
C LEU A 2 3.38 -8.58 -1.91
N TYR A 3 3.26 -7.51 -1.13
CA TYR A 3 3.41 -7.55 0.34
C TYR A 3 2.27 -8.28 1.06
N PHE A 4 1.29 -8.83 0.34
CA PHE A 4 0.18 -9.60 0.89
C PHE A 4 0.42 -11.10 0.71
N PRO A 5 0.94 -11.82 1.73
CA PRO A 5 1.17 -13.25 1.63
C PRO A 5 -0.18 -13.97 1.45
N GLY A 6 -0.36 -14.64 0.30
CA GLY A 6 -1.56 -15.41 -0.02
C GLY A 6 -2.54 -14.73 -0.98
N ILE A 7 -2.23 -13.52 -1.46
CA ILE A 7 -2.97 -12.85 -2.53
C ILE A 7 -2.13 -12.90 -3.81
N SER A 8 -2.74 -13.39 -4.89
CA SER A 8 -2.10 -13.34 -6.21
C SER A 8 -2.26 -11.94 -6.81
N GLU A 9 -1.31 -11.51 -7.64
CA GLU A 9 -1.42 -10.23 -8.38
C GLU A 9 -2.68 -10.13 -9.25
N ALA A 10 -3.19 -11.26 -9.73
CA ALA A 10 -4.43 -11.32 -10.50
C ALA A 10 -5.71 -11.09 -9.66
N ASP A 11 -5.64 -11.33 -8.35
CA ASP A 11 -6.77 -11.15 -7.42
C ASP A 11 -6.71 -9.79 -6.70
N PHE A 12 -5.57 -9.09 -6.78
CA PHE A 12 -5.38 -7.78 -6.19
C PHE A 12 -5.83 -6.66 -7.13
N ASP A 13 -6.76 -5.83 -6.69
CA ASP A 13 -7.20 -4.65 -7.43
C ASP A 13 -6.43 -3.41 -6.97
N GLU A 14 -5.39 -3.04 -7.73
CA GLU A 14 -4.58 -1.85 -7.44
C GLU A 14 -5.36 -0.53 -7.55
N THR A 15 -6.54 -0.54 -8.19
CA THR A 15 -7.39 0.63 -8.36
C THR A 15 -8.46 0.75 -7.28
N ALA A 16 -8.65 -0.30 -6.47
CA ALA A 16 -9.65 -0.32 -5.43
C ALA A 16 -9.31 0.67 -4.31
N PRO A 17 -10.32 1.40 -3.79
CA PRO A 17 -10.10 2.33 -2.70
C PRO A 17 -9.87 1.60 -1.38
N TRP A 18 -9.18 2.28 -0.47
CA TRP A 18 -8.81 1.82 0.86
C TRP A 18 -9.45 2.72 1.90
N LEU A 19 -10.15 2.12 2.87
CA LEU A 19 -10.79 2.82 3.97
C LEU A 19 -9.82 2.97 5.13
N VAL A 20 -9.62 4.19 5.61
CA VAL A 20 -8.85 4.43 6.85
C VAL A 20 -9.68 3.97 8.05
N VAL A 21 -9.31 2.85 8.64
CA VAL A 21 -10.08 2.24 9.74
C VAL A 21 -9.58 2.72 11.09
N LYS A 22 -8.27 2.95 11.20
CA LYS A 22 -7.62 3.37 12.44
C LYS A 22 -6.38 4.20 12.13
N THR A 23 -6.16 5.24 12.93
CA THR A 23 -4.93 6.04 12.95
C THR A 23 -4.38 6.01 14.38
N ASP A 24 -3.08 5.77 14.51
CA ASP A 24 -2.37 5.82 15.79
C ASP A 24 -1.36 6.97 15.75
N ASP A 25 -1.64 8.03 16.50
CA ASP A 25 -0.79 9.23 16.53
C ASP A 25 0.53 9.02 17.28
N LEU A 26 0.62 8.02 18.18
CA LEU A 26 1.82 7.76 18.98
C LEU A 26 2.86 7.07 18.12
N ASP A 27 2.47 5.98 17.47
CA ASP A 27 3.34 5.18 16.61
C ASP A 27 3.33 5.64 15.14
N ARG A 28 2.47 6.63 14.81
CA ARG A 28 2.22 7.13 13.46
C ARG A 28 1.84 6.02 12.49
N MET A 29 1.01 5.10 12.96
CA MET A 29 0.52 3.98 12.17
C MET A 29 -0.88 4.25 11.62
N VAL A 30 -1.16 3.76 10.42
CA VAL A 30 -2.49 3.82 9.85
C VAL A 30 -2.88 2.43 9.36
N LEU A 31 -4.07 2.00 9.76
CA LEU A 31 -4.69 0.77 9.29
C LEU A 31 -5.69 1.10 8.19
N PHE A 32 -5.49 0.48 7.04
CA PHE A 32 -6.32 0.59 5.86
C PHE A 32 -7.07 -0.73 5.62
N ALA A 33 -8.36 -0.66 5.36
CA ALA A 33 -9.16 -1.80 4.92
C ALA A 33 -9.48 -1.66 3.43
N GLY A 34 -9.06 -2.64 2.63
CA GLY A 34 -9.36 -2.71 1.22
C GLY A 34 -10.88 -2.79 0.98
N GLN A 35 -11.34 -2.13 -0.07
CA GLN A 35 -12.73 -2.20 -0.53
C GLN A 35 -12.80 -2.89 -1.89
N GLY A 36 -14.00 -3.20 -2.37
CA GLY A 36 -14.19 -3.78 -3.70
C GLY A 36 -13.47 -5.12 -3.87
N GLY A 37 -12.58 -5.22 -4.87
CA GLY A 37 -11.75 -6.40 -5.12
C GLY A 37 -10.80 -6.73 -3.96
N ASN A 38 -10.42 -5.72 -3.17
CA ASN A 38 -9.56 -5.88 -1.99
C ASN A 38 -10.37 -6.04 -0.69
N SER A 39 -11.68 -6.31 -0.77
CA SER A 39 -12.52 -6.45 0.42
C SER A 39 -12.03 -7.61 1.29
N GLY A 40 -11.77 -7.31 2.57
CA GLY A 40 -11.20 -8.27 3.52
C GLY A 40 -9.67 -8.22 3.62
N LEU A 41 -9.00 -7.37 2.83
CA LEU A 41 -7.60 -7.04 3.03
C LEU A 41 -7.42 -5.92 4.05
N GLU A 42 -6.40 -6.08 4.89
CA GLU A 42 -5.97 -5.07 5.85
C GLU A 42 -4.50 -4.78 5.59
N LEU A 43 -4.17 -3.48 5.55
CA LEU A 43 -2.80 -3.00 5.38
C LEU A 43 -2.48 -2.03 6.50
N GLU A 44 -1.40 -2.31 7.22
CA GLU A 44 -0.87 -1.42 8.25
C GLU A 44 0.41 -0.77 7.73
N LEU A 45 0.44 0.56 7.68
CA LEU A 45 1.61 1.33 7.27
C LEU A 45 2.10 2.21 8.41
N ASN A 46 3.43 2.28 8.54
CA ASN A 46 4.10 3.16 9.49
C ASN A 46 4.61 4.42 8.77
N PHE A 47 4.28 5.58 9.33
CA PHE A 47 4.67 6.90 8.79
C PHE A 47 5.57 7.66 9.76
N GLN A 48 6.47 6.97 10.47
CA GLN A 48 7.45 7.63 11.34
C GLN A 48 8.39 8.56 10.58
N GLU A 49 8.77 8.18 9.36
CA GLU A 49 9.65 8.97 8.50
C GLU A 49 8.89 10.04 7.69
N ASP A 50 7.61 9.79 7.36
CA ASP A 50 6.76 10.65 6.52
C ASP A 50 5.56 11.24 7.28
N VAL A 51 5.86 12.08 8.27
CA VAL A 51 4.85 12.72 9.14
C VAL A 51 3.85 13.61 8.38
N GLU A 52 4.28 14.23 7.28
CA GLU A 52 3.38 15.05 6.46
C GLU A 52 2.32 14.20 5.79
N GLN A 53 2.70 13.02 5.29
CA GLN A 53 1.76 12.07 4.70
C GLN A 53 0.79 11.53 5.75
N PHE A 54 1.27 11.20 6.96
CA PHE A 54 0.41 10.77 8.07
C PHE A 54 -0.75 11.74 8.32
N LYS A 55 -0.47 13.05 8.33
CA LYS A 55 -1.47 14.10 8.58
C LYS A 55 -2.54 14.22 7.49
N THR A 56 -2.31 13.63 6.31
CA THR A 56 -3.30 13.63 5.24
C THR A 56 -4.38 12.58 5.46
N PHE A 57 -4.13 11.55 6.28
CA PHE A 57 -5.09 10.48 6.51
C PHE A 57 -6.12 10.85 7.57
N VAL A 58 -7.39 10.68 7.24
CA VAL A 58 -8.51 10.93 8.14
C VAL A 58 -9.28 9.63 8.36
N LEU A 59 -9.58 9.31 9.61
CA LEU A 59 -10.34 8.11 9.96
C LEU A 59 -11.73 8.13 9.30
N GLY A 60 -12.08 7.03 8.64
CA GLY A 60 -13.32 6.88 7.87
C GLY A 60 -13.23 7.39 6.43
N GLU A 61 -12.08 7.91 6.00
CA GLU A 61 -11.88 8.36 4.63
C GLU A 61 -11.54 7.20 3.68
N LEU A 62 -12.06 7.30 2.45
CA LEU A 62 -11.71 6.40 1.35
C LEU A 62 -10.64 7.06 0.49
N ILE A 63 -9.47 6.44 0.42
CA ILE A 63 -8.32 6.94 -0.32
C ILE A 63 -7.86 5.94 -1.38
N GLN A 64 -7.04 6.39 -2.31
CA GLN A 64 -6.29 5.51 -3.21
C GLN A 64 -4.82 5.51 -2.79
N LEU A 65 -4.31 4.32 -2.49
CA LEU A 65 -2.90 4.11 -2.19
C LEU A 65 -2.14 3.82 -3.48
N PRO A 66 -0.93 4.38 -3.66
CA PRO A 66 -0.15 4.13 -4.86
C PRO A 66 0.26 2.65 -4.96
N PRO A 67 0.24 2.06 -6.17
CA PRO A 67 0.54 0.64 -6.37
C PRO A 67 1.96 0.24 -5.96
N THR A 68 2.87 1.21 -5.95
CA THR A 68 4.26 1.05 -5.50
C THR A 68 4.37 0.70 -4.01
N LEU A 69 3.36 0.99 -3.18
CA LEU A 69 3.35 0.59 -1.76
C LEU A 69 3.08 -0.90 -1.57
N PHE A 70 2.51 -1.58 -2.56
CA PHE A 70 2.13 -2.99 -2.44
C PHE A 70 3.14 -3.94 -3.08
N ARG A 71 4.07 -3.42 -3.88
CA ARG A 71 5.07 -4.21 -4.61
C ARG A 71 6.45 -4.01 -4.01
N ASP A 72 7.19 -5.10 -3.94
CA ASP A 72 8.58 -5.03 -3.50
C ASP A 72 9.45 -4.33 -4.56
N PRO A 73 10.27 -3.33 -4.18
CA PRO A 73 11.11 -2.59 -5.12
C PRO A 73 12.21 -3.46 -5.76
N GLU A 74 12.56 -4.62 -5.21
CA GLU A 74 13.60 -5.50 -5.78
C GLU A 74 13.21 -6.11 -7.15
N GLU A 75 11.93 -6.12 -7.54
CA GLU A 75 11.51 -6.58 -8.88
C GLU A 75 11.32 -5.45 -9.91
N MET A 76 11.67 -4.20 -9.58
CA MET A 76 11.73 -3.12 -10.57
C MET A 76 13.10 -3.02 -11.29
N ASP A 77 14.10 -3.81 -10.88
CA ASP A 77 15.47 -3.75 -11.44
C ASP A 77 15.82 -4.87 -12.44
N ASP A 78 14.89 -5.76 -12.82
CA ASP A 78 15.19 -6.84 -13.80
C ASP A 78 15.02 -6.40 -15.27
N SER A 79 14.98 -5.09 -15.53
CA SER A 79 14.90 -4.53 -16.90
C SER A 79 16.03 -3.60 -17.29
N MET A 80 17.14 -3.60 -16.54
CA MET A 80 18.42 -3.11 -17.06
C MET A 80 19.14 -4.23 -17.83
N GLU A 81 18.59 -4.60 -18.99
CA GLU A 81 19.37 -5.28 -20.02
C GLU A 81 20.48 -4.29 -20.45
N TYR A 82 21.67 -4.47 -19.89
CA TYR A 82 22.90 -3.88 -20.40
C TYR A 82 23.12 -4.43 -21.82
N GLU A 83 22.59 -3.76 -22.85
CA GLU A 83 23.15 -3.91 -24.19
C GLU A 83 24.53 -3.27 -24.19
N SER A 84 25.54 -4.07 -23.83
CA SER A 84 26.93 -3.79 -24.09
C SER A 84 27.14 -3.73 -25.61
N PHE A 85 27.38 -2.53 -26.14
CA PHE A 85 27.95 -2.32 -27.48
C PHE A 85 29.47 -2.10 -27.40
#